data_AF-A0A0Q9IP03-F1
#
_entry.id   AF-A0A0Q9IP03-F1
#
_cell.length_a   1.000
_cell.length_b   1.000
_cell.length_c   1.000
_cell.angle_alpha   90.00
_cell.angle_beta   90.00
_cell.angle_gamma   90.00
#
_symmetry.space_group_name_H-M   'P 1'
#
loop_
_entity.id
_entity.type
_entity.pdbx_description
1 polymer ?
#
loop_
_entity_poly.entity_id
_entity_poly.type
_entity_poly.pdbx_seq_one_letter_code
_entity_poly.pdbx_strand_id
1 'polypeptide(L)'
;MGAPSGGPSISHAEFMSRFARGAGLPVEELSWQDPGAFAEQTGALMRLIAIELKALLAARAESKRIARSSNQTMIQAQDNNPLKFSPTIEDALKLIFGRPTSGYLNAQKAFEESFRDLKVHQIKTYSAMQHALRLLVEDLDPQAVAEGLDAGRGLDGLLSSRKGKLWDAYVARWEAKTAPYEDGLVDAFMLYFAECYDRGGR
;
A
#
# COMPACT_ATOMS: atom_id res chain seq x y z
N MET A 1 4.70 28.05 36.09
CA MET A 1 5.15 26.84 35.37
C MET A 1 6.62 27.04 35.03
N GLY A 2 7.53 26.31 35.67
CA GLY A 2 8.96 26.44 35.43
C GLY A 2 9.33 25.98 34.02
N ALA A 3 10.12 26.77 33.30
CA ALA A 3 10.76 26.33 32.07
C ALA A 3 11.59 25.06 32.38
N PRO A 4 11.57 24.03 31.51
CA PRO A 4 12.43 22.87 31.74
C PRO A 4 13.88 23.34 31.74
N SER A 5 14.56 23.05 32.84
CA SER A 5 16.00 23.25 33.03
C SER A 5 16.71 22.65 31.82
N GLY A 6 17.41 23.47 31.04
CA GLY A 6 18.15 23.03 29.87
C GLY A 6 19.11 21.91 30.27
N GLY A 7 18.98 20.75 29.63
CA GLY A 7 19.96 19.67 29.78
C GLY A 7 21.36 20.17 29.40
N PRO A 8 22.42 19.42 29.74
CA PRO A 8 23.78 19.81 29.41
C PRO A 8 23.90 20.08 27.91
N SER A 9 24.43 21.25 27.55
CA SER A 9 24.71 21.60 26.15
C SER A 9 25.79 20.66 25.61
N ILE A 10 25.48 19.90 24.57
CA ILE A 10 26.44 19.02 23.90
C ILE A 10 27.27 19.80 22.88
N SER A 11 28.51 19.36 22.64
CA SER A 11 29.36 19.94 21.60
C SER A 11 28.88 19.54 20.19
N HIS A 12 29.27 20.30 19.17
CA HIS A 12 28.97 19.93 17.77
C HIS A 12 29.56 18.56 17.40
N ALA A 13 30.80 18.27 17.83
CA ALA A 13 31.44 16.98 17.59
C ALA A 13 30.67 15.82 18.24
N GLU A 14 30.14 16.04 19.46
CA GLU A 14 29.31 15.05 20.13
C GLU A 14 27.96 14.84 19.41
N PHE A 15 27.34 15.90 18.92
CA PHE A 15 26.13 15.80 18.09
C PHE A 15 26.39 14.96 16.84
N MET A 16 27.45 15.25 16.08
CA MET A 16 27.84 14.49 14.88
C MET A 16 28.11 13.00 15.21
N SER A 17 28.81 12.72 16.31
CA SER A 17 29.05 11.34 16.77
C SER A 17 27.76 10.59 17.15
N ARG A 18 26.81 11.28 17.80
CA ARG A 18 25.49 10.70 18.11
C ARG A 18 24.68 10.44 16.83
N PHE A 19 24.73 11.37 15.87
CA PHE A 19 24.08 11.17 14.57
C PHE A 19 24.67 9.98 13.82
N ALA A 20 26.01 9.91 13.69
CA ALA A 20 26.70 8.81 13.00
C ALA A 20 26.27 7.44 13.57
N ARG A 21 26.27 7.32 14.90
CA ARG A 21 25.79 6.11 15.59
C ARG A 21 24.32 5.80 15.30
N GLY A 22 23.45 6.81 15.31
CA GLY A 22 22.04 6.64 14.96
C GLY A 22 21.81 6.21 13.51
N ALA A 23 22.68 6.65 12.60
CA ALA A 23 22.67 6.26 11.20
C ALA A 23 23.36 4.90 10.93
N GLY A 24 24.01 4.31 11.93
CA GLY A 24 24.77 3.06 11.77
C GLY A 24 26.11 3.23 11.04
N LEU A 25 26.68 4.44 11.07
CA LEU A 25 27.96 4.79 10.41
C LEU A 25 29.09 4.92 11.43
N PRO A 26 30.36 4.62 11.04
CA PRO A 26 31.54 5.00 11.82
C PRO A 26 31.58 6.51 12.05
N VAL A 27 32.03 6.96 13.22
CA VAL A 27 32.01 8.39 13.60
C VAL A 27 32.98 9.20 12.74
N GLU A 28 34.09 8.58 12.36
CA GLU A 28 35.18 9.17 11.59
C GLU A 28 34.69 9.62 10.20
N GLU A 29 33.72 8.91 9.62
CA GLU A 29 33.14 9.18 8.29
C GLU A 29 32.36 10.50 8.20
N LEU A 30 31.90 11.03 9.34
CA LEU A 30 31.18 12.32 9.39
C LEU A 30 32.01 13.43 10.03
N SER A 31 33.19 13.12 10.56
CA SER A 31 34.03 14.05 11.34
C SER A 31 34.59 15.22 10.53
N TRP A 32 34.68 15.08 9.20
CA TRP A 32 35.16 16.11 8.28
C TRP A 32 34.10 17.15 7.89
N GLN A 33 32.82 16.90 8.20
CA GLN A 33 31.74 17.78 7.77
C GLN A 33 31.58 18.99 8.67
N ASP A 34 31.17 20.12 8.07
CA ASP A 34 30.71 21.28 8.82
C ASP A 34 29.37 20.96 9.52
N PRO A 35 29.26 21.06 10.85
CA PRO A 35 28.05 20.70 11.58
C PRO A 35 26.82 21.53 11.18
N GLY A 36 27.00 22.80 10.80
CA GLY A 36 25.91 23.68 10.40
C GLY A 36 25.31 23.26 9.06
N ALA A 37 26.16 23.16 8.04
CA ALA A 37 25.77 22.69 6.71
C ALA A 37 25.16 21.28 6.76
N PHE A 38 25.72 20.39 7.58
CA PHE A 38 25.17 19.05 7.79
C PHE A 38 23.75 19.07 8.40
N ALA A 39 23.52 19.93 9.39
CA ALA A 39 22.21 20.07 10.02
C ALA A 39 21.17 20.60 9.02
N GLU A 40 21.51 21.61 8.22
CA GLU A 40 20.63 22.15 7.17
C GLU A 40 20.31 21.09 6.12
N GLN A 41 21.32 20.38 5.61
CA GLN A 41 21.14 19.34 4.61
C GLN A 41 20.27 18.20 5.15
N THR A 42 20.54 17.72 6.36
CA THR A 42 19.78 16.63 6.98
C THR A 42 18.34 17.04 7.25
N GLY A 43 18.11 18.28 7.71
CA GLY A 43 16.76 18.84 7.87
C GLY A 43 16.01 18.92 6.55
N ALA A 44 16.67 19.35 5.47
CA ALA A 44 16.08 19.42 4.13
C ALA A 44 15.74 18.03 3.57
N LEU A 45 16.66 17.06 3.69
CA LEU A 45 16.41 15.66 3.30
C LEU A 45 15.27 15.05 4.10
N MET A 46 15.21 15.31 5.40
CA MET A 46 14.13 14.80 6.23
C MET A 46 12.78 15.39 5.84
N ARG A 47 12.73 16.70 5.57
CA ARG A 47 11.52 17.34 5.05
C ARG A 47 11.09 16.70 3.73
N LEU A 48 12.01 16.48 2.79
CA LEU A 48 11.74 15.81 1.52
C LEU A 48 11.17 14.40 1.72
N ILE A 49 11.83 13.57 2.52
CA ILE A 49 11.37 12.20 2.82
C ILE A 49 9.94 12.23 3.40
N ALA A 50 9.65 13.15 4.30
CA ALA A 50 8.34 13.26 4.92
C ALA A 50 7.25 13.72 3.93
N ILE A 51 7.57 14.60 2.96
CA ILE A 51 6.66 14.95 1.85
C ILE A 51 6.33 13.69 1.04
N GLU A 52 7.35 13.00 0.54
CA GLU A 52 7.18 11.87 -0.37
C GLU A 52 6.46 10.72 0.33
N LEU A 53 6.80 10.47 1.60
CA LEU A 53 6.13 9.44 2.39
C LEU A 53 4.64 9.77 2.60
N LYS A 54 4.31 11.04 2.89
CA LYS A 54 2.90 11.49 2.97
C LYS A 54 2.18 11.31 1.63
N ALA A 55 2.82 11.66 0.51
CA ALA A 55 2.25 11.49 -0.82
C ALA A 55 1.98 10.02 -1.15
N LEU A 56 2.92 9.11 -0.86
CA LEU A 56 2.75 7.66 -1.03
C LEU A 56 1.61 7.10 -0.18
N LEU A 57 1.47 7.58 1.07
CA LEU A 57 0.36 7.18 1.95
C LEU A 57 -1.00 7.64 1.41
N ALA A 58 -1.06 8.87 0.86
CA ALA A 58 -2.26 9.39 0.22
C ALA A 58 -2.60 8.63 -1.07
N ALA A 59 -1.61 8.36 -1.93
CA ALA A 59 -1.78 7.56 -3.14
C ALA A 59 -2.32 6.15 -2.82
N ARG A 60 -1.76 5.50 -1.80
CA ARG A 60 -2.26 4.21 -1.30
C ARG A 60 -3.73 4.30 -0.84
N ALA A 61 -4.09 5.35 -0.10
CA ALA A 61 -5.47 5.54 0.35
C ALA A 61 -6.43 5.69 -0.84
N GLU A 62 -6.01 6.43 -1.87
CA GLU A 62 -6.75 6.58 -3.12
C GLU A 62 -6.87 5.26 -3.88
N SER A 63 -5.78 4.48 -4.02
CA SER A 63 -5.82 3.16 -4.66
C SER A 63 -6.81 2.20 -3.97
N LYS A 64 -6.89 2.24 -2.63
CA LYS A 64 -7.90 1.44 -1.90
C LYS A 64 -9.33 1.91 -2.20
N ARG A 65 -9.54 3.22 -2.36
CA ARG A 65 -10.84 3.80 -2.71
C ARG A 65 -11.28 3.37 -4.12
N ILE A 66 -10.39 3.47 -5.10
CA ILE A 66 -10.63 3.03 -6.48
C ILE A 66 -10.91 1.53 -6.54
N ALA A 67 -10.15 0.74 -5.79
CA ALA A 67 -10.36 -0.71 -5.70
C ALA A 67 -11.63 -1.10 -4.93
N ARG A 68 -12.47 -0.15 -4.49
CA ARG A 68 -13.68 -0.39 -3.68
C ARG A 68 -13.41 -1.29 -2.45
N SER A 69 -12.19 -1.23 -1.90
CA SER A 69 -11.80 -1.99 -0.71
C SER A 69 -12.59 -1.52 0.51
N SER A 70 -13.17 -2.46 1.25
CA SER A 70 -14.03 -2.18 2.41
C SER A 70 -13.27 -1.67 3.65
N ASN A 71 -11.94 -1.83 3.68
CA ASN A 71 -11.10 -1.48 4.83
C ASN A 71 -10.60 -0.02 4.75
N GLN A 72 -11.35 0.90 5.34
CA GLN A 72 -10.93 2.30 5.53
C GLN A 72 -10.02 2.47 6.74
N THR A 73 -9.05 3.39 6.65
CA THR A 73 -8.20 3.75 7.79
C THR A 73 -8.95 4.80 8.61
N MET A 74 -9.47 4.41 9.77
CA MET A 74 -10.20 5.31 10.67
C MET A 74 -9.23 6.07 11.58
N ILE A 75 -9.50 7.35 11.83
CA ILE A 75 -8.83 8.13 12.89
C ILE A 75 -9.16 7.47 14.24
N GLN A 76 -8.14 7.28 15.08
CA GLN A 76 -8.29 6.65 16.39
C GLN A 76 -8.17 7.68 17.51
N ALA A 77 -8.61 7.32 18.72
CA ALA A 77 -8.48 8.20 19.89
C ALA A 77 -7.01 8.40 20.32
N GLN A 78 -6.13 7.44 20.00
CA GLN A 78 -4.71 7.45 20.31
C GLN A 78 -3.90 6.85 19.15
N ASP A 79 -2.57 7.01 19.20
CA ASP A 79 -1.64 6.43 18.22
C ASP A 79 -1.90 6.84 16.76
N ASN A 80 -2.35 8.08 16.54
CA ASN A 80 -2.51 8.62 15.19
C ASN A 80 -1.14 8.90 14.55
N ASN A 81 -0.98 8.49 13.31
CA ASN A 81 0.23 8.78 12.54
C ASN A 81 0.23 10.23 12.01
N PRO A 82 1.18 11.10 12.41
CA PRO A 82 1.23 12.48 11.92
C PRO A 82 1.27 12.59 10.40
N LEU A 83 1.99 11.70 9.71
CA LEU A 83 2.12 11.76 8.25
C LEU A 83 0.78 11.49 7.54
N LYS A 84 -0.09 10.67 8.13
CA LYS A 84 -1.42 10.37 7.58
C LYS A 84 -2.43 11.48 7.88
N PHE A 85 -2.41 12.02 9.10
CA PHE A 85 -3.53 12.82 9.62
C PHE A 85 -3.26 14.32 9.75
N SER A 86 -2.00 14.76 9.69
CA SER A 86 -1.72 16.20 9.71
C SER A 86 -2.19 16.89 8.41
N PRO A 87 -2.76 18.10 8.49
CA PRO A 87 -3.20 18.83 7.30
C PRO A 87 -2.04 19.21 6.38
N THR A 88 -0.93 19.67 6.95
CA THR A 88 0.27 20.09 6.22
C THR A 88 1.48 19.25 6.61
N ILE A 89 2.54 19.34 5.79
CA ILE A 89 3.81 18.69 6.12
C ILE A 89 4.51 19.39 7.29
N GLU A 90 4.38 20.71 7.40
CA GLU A 90 4.88 21.50 8.51
C GLU A 90 4.27 21.04 9.84
N ASP A 91 2.97 20.76 9.86
CA ASP A 91 2.29 20.26 11.07
C ASP A 91 2.73 18.85 11.43
N ALA A 92 2.92 17.97 10.43
CA ALA A 92 3.44 16.63 10.66
C ALA A 92 4.86 16.69 11.26
N LEU A 93 5.74 17.53 10.70
CA LEU A 93 7.11 17.67 11.18
C LEU A 93 7.18 18.29 12.58
N LYS A 94 6.29 19.24 12.91
CA LYS A 94 6.15 19.76 14.28
C LYS A 94 5.75 18.69 15.28
N LEU A 95 4.88 17.73 14.89
CA LEU A 95 4.51 16.61 15.76
C LEU A 95 5.63 15.56 15.88
N ILE A 96 6.37 15.31 14.80
CA ILE A 96 7.48 14.35 14.75
C ILE A 96 8.68 14.83 15.56
N PHE A 97 9.08 16.10 15.42
CA PHE A 97 10.27 16.67 16.07
C PHE A 97 9.98 17.49 17.31
N GLY A 98 8.72 17.88 17.52
CA GLY A 98 8.30 18.63 18.70
C GLY A 98 8.20 17.77 19.96
N ARG A 99 7.60 18.36 21.00
CA ARG A 99 7.37 17.64 22.25
C ARG A 99 6.36 16.50 22.02
N PRO A 100 6.55 15.33 22.66
CA PRO A 100 5.57 14.26 22.63
C PRO A 100 4.19 14.78 22.99
N THR A 101 3.22 14.54 22.10
CA THR A 101 1.83 14.99 22.27
C THR A 101 0.94 13.76 22.42
N SER A 102 0.06 13.76 23.42
CA SER A 102 -0.91 12.67 23.60
C SER A 102 -1.79 12.55 22.36
N GLY A 103 -1.95 11.33 21.85
CA GLY A 103 -2.81 11.05 20.69
C GLY A 103 -2.08 10.83 19.36
N TYR A 104 -0.77 11.11 19.29
CA TYR A 104 0.06 10.87 18.11
C TYR A 104 1.22 9.92 18.40
N LEU A 105 1.60 9.15 17.37
CA LEU A 105 2.80 8.33 17.43
C LEU A 105 4.07 9.19 17.50
N ASN A 106 5.10 8.67 18.17
CA ASN A 106 6.44 9.25 18.11
C ASN A 106 7.04 9.08 16.70
N ALA A 107 8.12 9.82 16.43
CA ALA A 107 8.80 9.82 15.14
C ALA A 107 9.08 8.41 14.60
N GLN A 108 9.82 7.59 15.36
CA GLN A 108 10.21 6.26 14.92
C GLN A 108 9.00 5.38 14.57
N LYS A 109 8.00 5.31 15.45
CA LYS A 109 6.79 4.51 15.21
C LYS A 109 5.99 5.01 14.01
N ALA A 110 5.88 6.33 13.82
CA ALA A 110 5.18 6.92 12.69
C ALA A 110 5.82 6.53 11.35
N PHE A 111 7.15 6.57 11.25
CA PHE A 111 7.87 6.13 10.06
C PHE A 111 7.76 4.61 9.85
N GLU A 112 7.98 3.81 10.90
CA GLU A 112 7.88 2.34 10.83
C GLU A 112 6.50 1.88 10.37
N GLU A 113 5.43 2.46 10.93
CA GLU A 113 4.06 2.18 10.51
C GLU A 113 3.81 2.59 9.07
N SER A 114 4.27 3.78 8.66
CA SER A 114 4.11 4.25 7.28
C SER A 114 4.77 3.30 6.27
N PHE A 115 6.02 2.90 6.52
CA PHE A 115 6.73 1.97 5.66
C PHE A 115 6.12 0.56 5.70
N ARG A 116 5.67 0.09 6.87
CA ARG A 116 4.96 -1.19 7.00
C ARG A 116 3.71 -1.20 6.14
N ASP A 117 2.91 -0.15 6.23
CA ASP A 117 1.66 -0.02 5.48
C ASP A 117 1.87 0.02 3.97
N LEU A 118 2.91 0.71 3.51
CA LEU A 118 3.28 0.76 2.10
C LEU A 118 3.77 -0.61 1.61
N LYS A 119 4.66 -1.28 2.35
CA LYS A 119 5.15 -2.63 1.99
C LYS A 119 4.02 -3.65 1.93
N VAL A 120 3.16 -3.67 2.94
CA VAL A 120 2.01 -4.57 2.99
C VAL A 120 1.06 -4.29 1.83
N HIS A 121 0.79 -3.02 1.53
CA HIS A 121 -0.03 -2.66 0.37
C HIS A 121 0.59 -3.16 -0.94
N GLN A 122 1.87 -2.92 -1.17
CA GLN A 122 2.55 -3.34 -2.40
C GLN A 122 2.44 -4.85 -2.63
N ILE A 123 2.71 -5.65 -1.59
CA ILE A 123 2.63 -7.11 -1.66
C ILE A 123 1.18 -7.57 -1.91
N LYS A 124 0.21 -7.00 -1.18
CA LYS A 124 -1.21 -7.34 -1.34
C LYS A 124 -1.73 -6.99 -2.72
N THR A 125 -1.39 -5.82 -3.26
CA THR A 125 -1.77 -5.39 -4.60
C THR A 125 -1.26 -6.38 -5.65
N TYR A 126 0.00 -6.79 -5.57
CA TYR A 126 0.56 -7.76 -6.51
C TYR A 126 -0.12 -9.14 -6.41
N SER A 127 -0.28 -9.65 -5.19
CA SER A 127 -0.96 -10.94 -4.95
C SER A 127 -2.42 -10.92 -5.43
N ALA A 128 -3.16 -9.85 -5.10
CA ALA A 128 -4.54 -9.68 -5.53
C ALA A 128 -4.67 -9.63 -7.06
N MET A 129 -3.74 -8.95 -7.74
CA MET A 129 -3.68 -8.91 -9.20
C MET A 129 -3.47 -10.31 -9.80
N GLN A 130 -2.54 -11.09 -9.25
CA GLN A 130 -2.29 -12.47 -9.71
C GLN A 130 -3.50 -13.38 -9.50
N HIS A 131 -4.16 -13.30 -8.34
CA HIS A 131 -5.34 -14.11 -8.05
C HIS A 131 -6.57 -13.68 -8.88
N ALA A 132 -6.79 -12.38 -9.04
CA ALA A 132 -7.88 -11.87 -9.85
C ALA A 132 -7.74 -12.28 -11.32
N LEU A 133 -6.53 -12.21 -11.87
CA LEU A 133 -6.25 -12.67 -13.23
C LEU A 133 -6.50 -14.17 -13.36
N ARG A 134 -6.08 -14.97 -12.37
CA ARG A 134 -6.32 -16.42 -12.36
C ARG A 134 -7.81 -16.75 -12.37
N LEU A 135 -8.60 -16.12 -11.49
CA LEU A 135 -10.06 -16.32 -11.45
C LEU A 135 -10.74 -15.90 -12.76
N LEU A 136 -10.26 -14.82 -13.38
CA LEU A 136 -10.78 -14.35 -14.67
C LEU A 136 -10.50 -15.36 -15.79
N VAL A 137 -9.28 -15.93 -15.83
CA VAL A 137 -8.85 -16.88 -16.87
C VAL A 137 -9.43 -18.27 -16.66
N GLU A 138 -9.41 -18.81 -15.43
CA GLU A 138 -9.98 -20.14 -15.11
C GLU A 138 -11.46 -20.22 -15.47
N ASP A 139 -12.20 -19.13 -15.29
CA ASP A 139 -13.61 -19.09 -15.66
C ASP A 139 -13.82 -19.09 -17.18
N LEU A 140 -12.88 -18.54 -17.95
CA LEU A 140 -12.91 -18.53 -19.41
C LEU A 140 -12.11 -19.68 -20.03
N ASP A 141 -11.60 -20.62 -19.23
CA ASP A 141 -10.84 -21.77 -19.74
C ASP A 141 -11.74 -22.66 -20.61
N PRO A 142 -11.41 -22.88 -21.91
CA PRO A 142 -12.16 -23.76 -22.79
C PRO A 142 -12.36 -25.18 -22.22
N GLN A 143 -11.43 -25.68 -21.41
CA GLN A 143 -11.58 -26.97 -20.73
C GLN A 143 -12.64 -26.89 -19.62
N ALA A 144 -12.63 -25.83 -18.80
CA ALA A 144 -13.66 -25.61 -17.78
C ALA A 144 -15.05 -25.41 -18.40
N VAL A 145 -15.13 -24.77 -19.57
CA VAL A 145 -16.38 -24.66 -20.36
C VAL A 145 -16.84 -26.04 -20.85
N ALA A 146 -15.91 -26.89 -21.30
CA ALA A 146 -16.23 -28.22 -21.78
C ALA A 146 -16.73 -29.15 -20.66
N GLU A 147 -16.08 -29.14 -19.50
CA GLU A 147 -16.46 -29.93 -18.33
C GLU A 147 -17.86 -29.54 -17.81
N GLY A 148 -18.22 -28.25 -17.85
CA GLY A 148 -19.54 -27.76 -17.46
C GLY A 148 -20.69 -28.25 -18.36
N LEU A 149 -20.42 -28.59 -19.62
CA LEU A 149 -21.41 -29.15 -20.56
C LEU A 149 -21.60 -30.66 -20.40
N ASP A 150 -20.54 -31.38 -20.00
CA ASP A 150 -20.54 -32.84 -19.89
C ASP A 150 -21.30 -33.36 -18.64
N ALA A 151 -21.57 -32.50 -17.65
CA ALA A 151 -22.36 -32.85 -16.46
C ALA A 151 -23.85 -33.14 -16.76
N GLY A 152 -24.32 -32.92 -18.00
CA GLY A 152 -25.74 -32.93 -18.35
C GLY A 152 -26.27 -34.12 -19.15
N ARG A 153 -25.50 -34.81 -20.02
CA ARG A 153 -26.08 -35.83 -20.91
C ARG A 153 -25.10 -36.92 -21.35
N GLY A 154 -25.59 -38.16 -21.32
CA GLY A 154 -24.89 -39.36 -21.78
C GLY A 154 -24.56 -39.37 -23.27
N LEU A 155 -23.70 -40.33 -23.61
CA LEU A 155 -23.16 -40.66 -24.93
C LEU A 155 -24.25 -40.73 -26.00
N ASP A 156 -24.38 -39.70 -26.84
CA ASP A 156 -24.62 -39.91 -28.27
C ASP A 156 -24.48 -38.65 -29.14
N GLY A 157 -23.84 -38.82 -30.30
CA GLY A 157 -24.15 -38.06 -31.51
C GLY A 157 -23.32 -36.81 -31.84
N LEU A 158 -22.35 -36.99 -32.74
CA LEU A 158 -21.72 -35.98 -33.62
C LEU A 158 -20.73 -34.99 -32.96
N LEU A 159 -19.43 -35.29 -33.12
CA LEU A 159 -18.30 -34.42 -32.76
C LEU A 159 -18.35 -33.02 -33.43
N SER A 160 -19.02 -32.85 -34.57
CA SER A 160 -19.21 -31.54 -35.22
C SER A 160 -20.27 -30.67 -34.52
N SER A 161 -21.32 -31.26 -33.95
CA SER A 161 -22.32 -30.58 -33.12
C SER A 161 -21.72 -30.13 -31.78
N ARG A 162 -20.79 -30.93 -31.23
CA ARG A 162 -20.17 -30.64 -29.94
C ARG A 162 -19.29 -29.38 -29.96
N LYS A 163 -18.46 -29.20 -30.99
CA LYS A 163 -17.62 -27.99 -31.12
C LYS A 163 -18.44 -26.71 -31.26
N GLY A 164 -19.54 -26.74 -32.03
CA GLY A 164 -20.46 -25.60 -32.13
C GLY A 164 -21.09 -25.25 -30.78
N LYS A 165 -21.62 -26.26 -30.05
CA LYS A 165 -22.18 -26.07 -28.71
C LYS A 165 -21.15 -25.54 -27.70
N LEU A 166 -19.90 -26.00 -27.77
CA LEU A 166 -18.80 -25.51 -26.93
C LEU A 166 -18.51 -24.03 -27.21
N TRP A 167 -18.51 -23.63 -28.48
CA TRP A 167 -18.34 -22.24 -28.88
C TRP A 167 -19.50 -21.37 -28.39
N ASP A 168 -20.75 -21.80 -28.59
CA ASP A 168 -21.93 -21.07 -28.12
C ASP A 168 -21.91 -20.91 -26.59
N ALA A 169 -21.52 -21.95 -25.85
CA ALA A 169 -21.36 -21.90 -24.40
C ALA A 169 -20.24 -20.95 -23.95
N TYR A 170 -19.11 -20.96 -24.67
CA TYR A 170 -18.01 -20.03 -24.41
C TYR A 170 -18.45 -18.57 -24.62
N VAL A 171 -19.08 -18.27 -25.76
CA VAL A 171 -19.59 -16.92 -26.07
C VAL A 171 -20.61 -16.46 -25.04
N ALA A 172 -21.56 -17.33 -24.67
CA ALA A 172 -22.55 -17.00 -23.64
C ALA A 172 -21.91 -16.69 -22.28
N ARG A 173 -20.84 -17.42 -21.90
CA ARG A 173 -20.09 -17.17 -20.66
C ARG A 173 -19.29 -15.87 -20.71
N TRP A 174 -18.69 -15.57 -21.86
CA TRP A 174 -18.03 -14.28 -22.11
C TRP A 174 -19.03 -13.12 -21.99
N GLU A 175 -20.15 -13.18 -22.70
CA GLU A 175 -21.20 -12.16 -22.66
C GLU A 175 -21.77 -11.97 -21.26
N ALA A 176 -22.07 -13.06 -20.54
CA ALA A 176 -22.55 -13.00 -19.17
C ALA A 176 -21.59 -12.26 -18.22
N LYS A 177 -20.28 -12.31 -18.50
CA LYS A 177 -19.27 -11.58 -17.71
C LYS A 177 -19.06 -10.15 -18.17
N THR A 178 -19.11 -9.87 -19.46
CA THR A 178 -18.75 -8.53 -19.96
C THR A 178 -19.96 -7.61 -20.10
N ALA A 179 -21.14 -8.13 -20.42
CA ALA A 179 -22.34 -7.34 -20.65
C ALA A 179 -22.85 -6.55 -19.42
N PRO A 180 -22.67 -7.02 -18.16
CA PRO A 180 -23.05 -6.23 -16.98
C PRO A 180 -22.21 -4.98 -16.74
N TYR A 181 -21.11 -4.78 -17.48
CA TYR A 181 -20.11 -3.76 -17.20
C TYR A 181 -19.83 -2.86 -18.41
N GLU A 182 -19.61 -1.57 -18.16
CA GLU A 182 -19.35 -0.57 -19.20
C GLU A 182 -17.98 -0.82 -19.85
N ASP A 183 -16.97 -1.14 -19.05
CA ASP A 183 -15.61 -1.48 -19.51
C ASP A 183 -15.41 -3.01 -19.68
N GLY A 184 -16.51 -3.77 -19.70
CA GLY A 184 -16.52 -5.21 -19.96
C GLY A 184 -15.62 -6.03 -19.03
N LEU A 185 -14.56 -6.61 -19.60
CA LEU A 185 -13.66 -7.52 -18.86
C LEU A 185 -12.81 -6.79 -17.81
N VAL A 186 -12.53 -5.50 -18.01
CA VAL A 186 -11.73 -4.70 -17.07
C VAL A 186 -12.47 -4.55 -15.74
N ASP A 187 -13.77 -4.26 -15.79
CA ASP A 187 -14.59 -4.16 -14.59
C ASP A 187 -14.77 -5.50 -13.88
N ALA A 188 -14.93 -6.59 -14.64
CA ALA A 188 -14.97 -7.94 -14.10
C ALA A 188 -13.66 -8.28 -13.36
N PHE A 189 -12.51 -7.93 -13.96
CA PHE A 189 -11.21 -8.05 -13.30
C PHE A 189 -11.13 -7.21 -12.02
N MET A 190 -11.55 -5.95 -12.06
CA MET A 190 -11.48 -5.03 -10.92
C MET A 190 -12.32 -5.52 -9.73
N LEU A 191 -13.43 -6.22 -9.98
CA LEU A 191 -14.22 -6.87 -8.94
C LEU A 191 -13.46 -8.02 -8.26
N TYR A 192 -12.89 -8.94 -9.03
CA TYR A 192 -12.06 -10.01 -8.46
C TYR A 192 -10.83 -9.47 -7.74
N PHE A 193 -10.23 -8.40 -8.27
CA PHE A 193 -9.10 -7.71 -7.65
C PHE A 193 -9.48 -7.17 -6.27
N ALA A 194 -10.60 -6.45 -6.16
CA ALA A 194 -11.11 -5.91 -4.90
C ALA A 194 -11.32 -7.01 -3.86
N GLU A 195 -11.97 -8.11 -4.26
CA GLU A 195 -12.25 -9.26 -3.39
C GLU A 195 -10.97 -9.94 -2.91
N CYS A 196 -10.02 -10.19 -3.80
CA CYS A 196 -8.73 -10.80 -3.47
C CYS A 196 -7.88 -9.88 -2.58
N TYR A 197 -7.91 -8.58 -2.85
CA TYR A 197 -7.19 -7.58 -2.09
C TYR A 197 -7.69 -7.47 -0.64
N ASP A 198 -9.01 -7.55 -0.42
CA ASP A 198 -9.60 -7.56 0.92
C ASP A 198 -9.36 -8.88 1.66
N ARG A 199 -9.44 -10.02 0.96
CA ARG A 199 -9.18 -11.36 1.54
C ARG A 199 -7.73 -11.57 1.97
N GLY A 200 -6.77 -11.06 1.20
CA GLY A 200 -5.33 -11.15 1.53
C GLY A 200 -4.92 -10.36 2.79
N GLY A 201 -5.88 -9.74 3.50
CA GLY A 201 -5.66 -9.05 4.76
C GLY A 201 -6.08 -9.79 6.03
N ARG A 202 -6.47 -11.07 5.94
CA ARG A 202 -6.66 -11.95 7.10
C ARG A 202 -5.46 -12.85 7.31
#